data_AF-S9S565-F1
#
_entry.id   AF-S9S565-F1
#
_cell.length_a   1.000
_cell.length_b   1.000
_cell.length_c   1.000
_cell.angle_alpha   90.00
_cell.angle_beta   90.00
_cell.angle_gamma   90.00
#
_symmetry.space_group_name_H-M   'P 1'
#
loop_
_entity.id
_entity.type
_entity.pdbx_description
1 polymer ?
#
loop_
_entity_poly.entity_id
_entity_poly.type
_entity_poly.pdbx_seq_one_letter_code
_entity_poly.pdbx_strand_id
1 'polypeptide(L)'
;MADAFLDKRHNMLQRQFAHMTLDQYLRRLGMARLALGDHVRASGLLDGNALFFRFVANIRGAGNMTVYEPIFVEGRVVWIFGMITSFVRFPDNDEVTLELVDYVSRDKPEHTKELIRGTRIDAMQPVMV
;
A
#
# COMPACT_ATOMS: atom_id res chain seq x y z
N MET A 1 -3.23 21.30 -16.77
CA MET A 1 -2.65 21.38 -15.40
C MET A 1 -2.67 20.05 -14.65
N ALA A 2 -3.53 19.08 -15.00
CA ALA A 2 -3.52 17.73 -14.42
C ALA A 2 -2.31 16.88 -14.87
N ASP A 3 -1.85 17.07 -16.11
CA ASP A 3 -0.82 16.22 -16.72
C ASP A 3 0.57 16.37 -16.07
N ALA A 4 0.96 17.60 -15.73
CA ALA A 4 2.24 17.87 -15.06
C ALA A 4 2.29 17.31 -13.62
N PHE A 5 1.13 17.02 -13.02
CA PHE A 5 1.03 16.48 -11.66
C PHE A 5 1.09 14.94 -11.64
N LEU A 6 0.64 14.28 -12.72
CA LEU A 6 0.75 12.84 -12.91
C LEU A 6 2.17 12.44 -13.33
N ASP A 7 2.81 13.24 -14.18
CA ASP A 7 4.15 12.97 -14.72
C ASP A 7 5.26 13.06 -13.64
N LYS A 8 5.08 13.96 -12.65
CA LYS A 8 5.93 14.01 -11.46
C LYS A 8 5.77 12.80 -10.54
N ARG A 9 4.58 12.21 -10.44
CA ARG A 9 4.33 11.02 -9.61
C ARG A 9 4.90 9.76 -10.26
N HIS A 10 4.80 9.64 -11.58
CA HIS A 10 5.37 8.52 -12.33
C HIS A 10 6.90 8.41 -12.15
N ASN A 11 7.60 9.54 -12.21
CA ASN A 11 9.05 9.59 -11.99
C ASN A 11 9.49 9.42 -10.52
N MET A 12 8.60 9.74 -9.57
CA MET A 12 8.88 9.58 -8.14
C MET A 12 8.73 8.12 -7.67
N LEU A 13 7.95 7.30 -8.39
CA LEU A 13 7.69 5.89 -8.05
C LEU A 13 8.88 4.96 -8.31
N GLN A 14 9.87 5.38 -9.11
CA GLN A 14 11.03 4.56 -9.47
C GLN A 14 12.29 4.81 -8.60
N ARG A 15 12.29 5.83 -7.73
CA ARG A 15 13.48 6.20 -6.95
C ARG A 15 13.14 6.29 -5.47
N GLN A 16 13.94 5.59 -4.66
CA GLN A 16 14.18 5.77 -3.21
C GLN A 16 13.49 4.77 -2.26
N PHE A 17 14.06 3.56 -2.14
CA PHE A 17 13.92 2.74 -0.93
C PHE A 17 15.26 2.31 -0.31
N ALA A 18 16.38 2.77 -0.84
CA ALA A 18 17.66 2.56 -0.19
C ALA A 18 17.74 3.48 1.05
N HIS A 19 17.84 2.89 2.25
CA HIS A 19 18.23 3.54 3.53
C HIS A 19 17.14 4.18 4.43
N MET A 20 15.85 3.88 4.29
CA MET A 20 14.83 4.29 5.28
C MET A 20 14.19 3.07 5.97
N THR A 21 13.91 3.18 7.27
CA THR A 21 13.11 2.16 7.98
C THR A 21 11.64 2.26 7.55
N LEU A 22 10.88 1.16 7.69
CA LEU A 22 9.44 1.14 7.42
C LEU A 22 8.71 2.27 8.17
N ASP A 23 9.03 2.49 9.45
CA ASP A 23 8.39 3.53 10.25
C ASP A 23 8.72 4.95 9.77
N GLN A 24 9.94 5.19 9.29
CA GLN A 24 10.33 6.48 8.69
C GLN A 24 9.56 6.74 7.39
N TYR A 25 9.43 5.71 6.57
CA TYR A 25 8.67 5.76 5.33
C TYR A 25 7.18 6.04 5.58
N LEU A 26 6.55 5.30 6.49
CA LEU A 26 5.14 5.49 6.84
C LEU A 26 4.87 6.87 7.43
N ARG A 27 5.80 7.43 8.20
CA ARG A 27 5.70 8.83 8.67
C ARG A 27 5.76 9.82 7.51
N ARG A 28 6.67 9.63 6.57
CA ARG A 28 6.78 10.49 5.37
C ARG A 28 5.49 10.48 4.54
N LEU A 29 4.80 9.35 4.46
CA LEU A 29 3.53 9.23 3.73
C LEU A 29 2.32 9.78 4.52
N GLY A 30 2.49 10.22 5.77
CA GLY A 30 1.36 10.56 6.64
C GLY A 30 0.53 9.35 7.09
N MET A 31 0.98 8.13 6.78
CA MET A 31 0.28 6.86 7.02
C MET A 31 0.61 6.26 8.38
N ALA A 32 1.57 6.82 9.12
CA ALA A 32 1.94 6.34 10.46
C ALA A 32 0.76 6.35 11.45
N ARG A 33 -0.22 7.25 11.25
CA ARG A 33 -1.43 7.31 12.09
C ARG A 33 -2.45 6.22 11.77
N LEU A 34 -2.31 5.52 10.65
CA LEU A 34 -3.25 4.49 10.19
C LEU A 34 -2.83 3.07 10.56
N ALA A 35 -1.87 2.91 11.48
CA ALA A 35 -1.35 1.61 11.91
C ALA A 35 -0.86 0.69 10.77
N LEU A 36 -0.57 1.24 9.57
CA LEU A 36 -0.18 0.45 8.40
C LEU A 36 1.05 -0.44 8.67
N GLY A 37 1.98 0.03 9.50
CA GLY A 37 3.16 -0.74 9.91
C GLY A 37 2.82 -1.99 10.71
N ASP A 38 1.80 -1.93 11.55
CA ASP A 38 1.36 -3.08 12.35
C ASP A 38 0.70 -4.14 11.46
N HIS A 39 -0.03 -3.72 10.43
CA HIS A 39 -0.58 -4.65 9.44
C HIS A 39 0.51 -5.29 8.57
N VAL A 40 1.55 -4.55 8.18
CA VAL A 40 2.71 -5.12 7.47
C VAL A 40 3.44 -6.16 8.32
N ARG A 41 3.55 -5.94 9.63
CA ARG A 41 4.12 -6.93 10.56
C ARG A 41 3.18 -8.14 10.69
N ALA A 42 1.89 -7.91 10.91
CA ALA A 42 0.89 -8.96 11.10
C ALA A 42 0.67 -9.85 9.87
N SER A 43 0.93 -9.33 8.66
CA SER A 43 0.85 -10.13 7.44
C SER A 43 1.99 -11.13 7.28
N GLY A 44 3.09 -10.98 8.04
CA GLY A 44 4.29 -11.80 7.87
C GLY A 44 5.10 -11.45 6.61
N LEU A 45 4.89 -10.25 6.04
CA LEU A 45 5.64 -9.77 4.86
C LEU A 45 7.15 -9.69 5.15
N LEU A 46 7.49 -9.22 6.36
CA LEU A 46 8.88 -9.02 6.79
C LEU A 46 9.63 -10.33 7.06
N ASP A 47 8.90 -11.43 7.24
CA ASP A 47 9.43 -12.73 7.64
C ASP A 47 9.33 -13.77 6.50
N GLY A 48 8.87 -13.35 5.31
CA GLY A 48 8.74 -14.23 4.13
C GLY A 48 7.54 -15.18 4.16
N ASN A 49 6.57 -14.92 5.05
CA ASN A 49 5.33 -15.70 5.13
C ASN A 49 4.22 -15.13 4.24
N ALA A 50 4.35 -13.89 3.77
CA ALA A 50 3.52 -13.31 2.74
C ALA A 50 4.34 -13.00 1.47
N LEU A 51 3.76 -13.30 0.31
CA LEU A 51 4.33 -12.99 -1.00
C LEU A 51 4.16 -11.50 -1.33
N PHE A 52 2.95 -10.99 -1.12
CA PHE A 52 2.63 -9.58 -1.32
C PHE A 52 1.68 -9.10 -0.24
N PHE A 53 1.78 -7.82 0.09
CA PHE A 53 0.86 -7.10 0.96
C PHE A 53 0.20 -6.00 0.16
N ARG A 54 -1.11 -5.87 0.22
CA ARG A 54 -1.84 -4.85 -0.54
C ARG A 54 -2.70 -4.03 0.41
N PHE A 55 -2.76 -2.74 0.13
CA PHE A 55 -3.67 -1.84 0.83
C PHE A 55 -4.28 -0.83 -0.13
N VAL A 56 -5.46 -0.35 0.25
CA VAL A 56 -6.15 0.76 -0.41
C VAL A 56 -6.27 1.90 0.58
N ALA A 57 -5.64 3.03 0.27
CA ALA A 57 -5.78 4.24 1.06
C ALA A 57 -6.87 5.13 0.46
N ASN A 58 -7.70 5.72 1.33
CA ASN A 58 -8.63 6.79 1.01
C ASN A 58 -8.13 8.06 1.71
N ILE A 59 -7.86 9.08 0.91
CA ILE A 59 -7.44 10.40 1.34
C ILE A 59 -8.53 11.37 0.90
N ARG A 60 -9.56 11.52 1.75
CA ARG A 60 -10.64 12.49 1.54
C ARG A 60 -11.36 12.34 0.19
N GLY A 61 -11.65 11.10 -0.19
CA GLY A 61 -12.31 10.76 -1.47
C GLY A 61 -11.34 10.36 -2.59
N ALA A 62 -10.08 10.78 -2.52
CA ALA A 62 -9.05 10.36 -3.48
C ALA A 62 -8.28 9.16 -2.93
N GLY A 63 -8.17 8.07 -3.69
CA GLY A 63 -7.50 6.87 -3.22
C GLY A 63 -6.52 6.26 -4.20
N ASN A 64 -5.74 5.31 -3.68
CA ASN A 64 -4.87 4.48 -4.47
C ASN A 64 -4.75 3.08 -3.86
N MET A 65 -4.66 2.09 -4.73
CA MET A 65 -4.30 0.73 -4.39
C MET A 65 -2.79 0.58 -4.53
N THR A 66 -2.14 0.07 -3.48
CA THR A 66 -0.69 -0.15 -3.46
C THR A 66 -0.40 -1.57 -3.07
N VAL A 67 0.58 -2.17 -3.74
CA VAL A 67 1.14 -3.49 -3.42
C VAL A 67 2.57 -3.30 -2.94
N TYR A 68 2.90 -3.95 -1.83
CA TYR A 68 4.23 -4.09 -1.27
C TYR A 68 4.74 -5.51 -1.52
N GLU A 69 5.93 -5.58 -2.09
CA GLU A 69 6.67 -6.80 -2.36
C GLU A 69 8.02 -6.77 -1.60
N PRO A 70 8.33 -7.78 -0.78
CA PRO A 70 9.59 -7.86 -0.06
C PRO A 70 10.71 -8.40 -0.95
N ILE A 71 11.88 -7.77 -0.88
CA ILE A 71 13.12 -8.28 -1.50
C ILE A 71 13.98 -8.92 -0.41
N PHE A 72 14.26 -10.21 -0.59
CA PHE A 72 15.07 -10.99 0.35
C PHE A 72 16.49 -11.19 -0.16
N VAL A 73 17.45 -11.09 0.76
CA VAL A 73 18.84 -11.55 0.58
C VAL A 73 19.19 -12.40 1.79
N GLU A 74 19.63 -13.64 1.56
CA GLU A 74 20.01 -14.59 2.62
C GLU A 74 18.92 -14.78 3.70
N GLY A 75 17.66 -14.85 3.27
CA GLY A 75 16.51 -15.05 4.16
C GLY A 75 16.12 -13.83 4.98
N ARG A 76 16.69 -12.65 4.72
CA ARG A 76 16.35 -11.39 5.39
C ARG A 76 15.76 -10.40 4.40
N VAL A 77 14.69 -9.69 4.79
CA VAL A 77 14.19 -8.56 4.00
C VAL A 77 15.25 -7.46 4.00
N VAL A 78 15.76 -7.15 2.82
CA VAL A 78 16.65 -6.01 2.65
C VAL A 78 15.87 -4.78 2.25
N TRP A 79 14.88 -4.90 1.35
CA TRP A 79 14.03 -3.81 0.86
C TRP A 79 12.58 -4.24 0.71
N ILE A 80 11.68 -3.26 0.66
CA ILE A 80 10.28 -3.44 0.25
C ILE A 80 10.06 -2.58 -0.98
N PHE A 81 9.65 -3.20 -2.07
CA PHE A 81 9.21 -2.52 -3.28
C PHE A 81 7.73 -2.15 -3.15
N GLY A 82 7.40 -0.88 -3.32
CA GLY A 82 6.01 -0.40 -3.27
C GLY A 82 5.55 0.11 -4.62
N MET A 83 4.47 -0.47 -5.14
CA MET A 83 3.89 -0.11 -6.45
C MET A 83 2.43 0.30 -6.29
N ILE A 84 2.07 1.48 -6.81
CA ILE A 84 0.68 1.87 -6.97
C ILE A 84 0.13 1.16 -8.21
N THR A 85 -0.83 0.26 -8.03
CA THR A 85 -1.42 -0.53 -9.12
C THR A 85 -2.61 0.16 -9.74
N SER A 86 -3.32 0.98 -8.98
CA SER A 86 -4.49 1.73 -9.47
C SER A 86 -4.71 2.98 -8.65
N PHE A 87 -5.19 4.04 -9.30
CA PHE A 87 -5.83 5.16 -8.64
C PHE A 87 -7.33 4.89 -8.59
N VAL A 88 -7.95 5.26 -7.48
CA VAL A 88 -9.37 5.01 -7.22
C VAL A 88 -10.02 6.27 -6.63
N ARG A 89 -11.34 6.32 -6.68
CA ARG A 89 -12.15 7.34 -6.02
C ARG A 89 -13.13 6.69 -5.06
N PHE A 90 -13.41 7.42 -4.00
CA PHE A 90 -14.42 7.14 -2.99
C PHE A 90 -15.40 8.33 -2.94
N PRO A 91 -16.57 8.18 -2.30
CA PRO A 91 -17.39 9.32 -1.92
C PRO A 91 -16.56 10.35 -1.14
N ASP A 92 -16.76 11.64 -1.45
CA ASP A 92 -16.06 12.74 -0.78
C ASP A 92 -16.27 12.68 0.74
N ASN A 93 -15.19 12.91 1.49
CA ASN A 93 -15.16 12.88 2.95
C ASN A 93 -13.97 13.71 3.47
N ASP A 94 -13.85 13.88 4.79
CA ASP A 94 -12.79 14.64 5.46
C ASP A 94 -11.71 13.75 6.12
N GLU A 95 -11.87 12.43 6.02
CA GLU A 95 -11.04 11.44 6.70
C GLU A 95 -9.86 10.95 5.84
N VAL A 96 -8.87 10.39 6.51
CA VAL A 96 -7.82 9.57 5.87
C VAL A 96 -7.90 8.18 6.49
N THR A 97 -8.15 7.18 5.67
CA THR A 97 -8.48 5.81 6.11
C THR A 97 -7.76 4.77 5.25
N LEU A 98 -7.61 3.56 5.80
CA LEU A 98 -7.33 2.36 5.02
C LEU A 98 -8.67 1.69 4.74
N GLU A 99 -9.03 1.56 3.47
CA GLU A 99 -10.30 0.94 3.06
C GLU A 99 -10.15 -0.55 2.78
N LEU A 100 -8.94 -1.02 2.52
CA LEU A 100 -8.62 -2.44 2.41
C LEU A 100 -7.19 -2.66 2.87
N VAL A 101 -6.97 -3.73 3.60
CA VAL A 101 -5.64 -4.31 3.80
C VAL A 101 -5.75 -5.81 3.68
N ASP A 102 -4.97 -6.41 2.79
CA ASP A 102 -4.87 -7.84 2.63
C ASP A 102 -3.46 -8.28 2.23
N TYR A 103 -3.24 -9.58 2.24
CA TYR A 103 -1.97 -10.16 1.81
C TYR A 103 -2.19 -11.52 1.16
N VAL A 104 -1.21 -11.95 0.37
CA VAL A 104 -1.16 -13.30 -0.18
C VAL A 104 -0.17 -14.11 0.66
N SER A 105 -0.63 -15.16 1.31
CA SER A 105 0.24 -16.08 2.07
C SER A 105 1.10 -16.89 1.10
N ARG A 106 2.34 -17.17 1.49
CA ARG A 106 3.23 -18.08 0.75
C ARG A 106 2.63 -19.47 0.58
N ASP A 107 1.92 -19.96 1.59
CA ASP A 107 1.41 -21.34 1.61
C ASP A 107 0.09 -21.49 0.85
N LYS A 108 -0.58 -20.38 0.48
CA LYS A 108 -1.85 -20.33 -0.26
C LYS A 108 -1.84 -19.18 -1.28
N PRO A 109 -0.98 -19.24 -2.31
CA PRO A 109 -0.75 -18.13 -3.23
C PRO A 109 -1.97 -17.75 -4.08
N GLU A 110 -2.94 -18.65 -4.21
CA GLU A 110 -4.18 -18.47 -4.97
C GLU A 110 -5.24 -17.64 -4.23
N HIS A 111 -5.01 -17.33 -2.94
CA HIS A 111 -5.96 -16.63 -2.10
C HIS A 111 -5.35 -15.41 -1.42
N THR A 112 -6.14 -14.35 -1.35
CA THR A 112 -5.85 -13.20 -0.48
C THR A 112 -6.48 -13.43 0.89
N LYS A 113 -5.80 -12.96 1.94
CA LYS A 113 -6.30 -12.93 3.31
C LYS A 113 -6.47 -11.49 3.76
N GLU A 114 -7.71 -11.14 4.03
CA GLU A 114 -8.10 -9.81 4.50
C GLU A 114 -7.67 -9.60 5.96
N LEU A 115 -7.07 -8.43 6.23
CA LEU A 115 -6.76 -7.93 7.57
C LEU A 115 -7.69 -6.79 7.96
N ILE A 116 -8.05 -5.93 7.00
CA ILE A 116 -8.99 -4.83 7.20
C ILE A 116 -9.94 -4.76 6.02
N ARG A 117 -11.22 -4.57 6.34
CA ARG A 117 -12.24 -4.05 5.44
C ARG A 117 -12.74 -2.72 5.97
N GLY A 118 -12.46 -1.63 5.26
CA GLY A 118 -12.96 -0.31 5.60
C GLY A 118 -14.38 -0.08 5.10
N THR A 119 -15.04 0.92 5.69
CA THR A 119 -16.47 1.20 5.47
C THR A 119 -16.83 1.63 4.05
N ARG A 120 -15.88 2.13 3.25
CA ARG A 120 -16.14 2.71 1.93
C ARG A 120 -15.58 1.88 0.79
N ILE A 121 -14.98 0.72 1.07
CA ILE A 121 -14.37 -0.13 0.03
C ILE A 121 -15.35 -0.55 -1.06
N ASP A 122 -16.60 -0.79 -0.70
CA ASP A 122 -17.66 -1.19 -1.65
C ASP A 122 -18.11 -0.04 -2.55
N ALA A 123 -17.80 1.21 -2.18
CA ALA A 123 -18.06 2.40 -2.98
C ALA A 123 -16.85 2.82 -3.84
N MET A 124 -15.76 2.04 -3.83
CA MET A 124 -14.55 2.32 -4.59
C MET A 124 -14.82 2.25 -6.09
N GLN A 125 -14.37 3.27 -6.81
CA GLN A 125 -14.44 3.32 -8.27
C GLN A 125 -13.05 3.50 -8.88
N PRO A 126 -12.66 2.73 -9.90
CA PRO A 126 -11.38 2.92 -10.57
C PRO A 126 -11.35 4.26 -11.32
N VAL A 127 -10.20 4.93 -11.29
CA VAL A 127 -9.93 6.07 -12.17
C VAL A 127 -9.32 5.54 -13.46
N MET A 128 -10.04 5.64 -14.58
CA MET A 128 -9.47 5.34 -15.88
C MET A 128 -8.51 6.48 -16.27
N VAL A 129 -7.28 6.12 -16.60
CA VAL A 129 -6.20 7.03 -17.04
C VAL A 129 -6.03 6.89 -18.54
#